data_AF-O77147-F1
#
_entry.id   AF-O77147-F1
#
_cell.length_a   1.000
_cell.length_b   1.000
_cell.length_c   1.000
_cell.angle_alpha   90.00
_cell.angle_beta   90.00
_cell.angle_gamma   90.00
#
_symmetry.space_group_name_H-M   'P 1'
#
loop_
_entity.id
_entity.type
_entity.pdbx_description
1 polymer ?
#
loop_
_entity_poly.entity_id
_entity_poly.type
_entity_poly.pdbx_seq_one_letter_code
_entity_poly.pdbx_strand_id
1 'polypeptide(L)'
;ELTAAVLAARIGSQLQTELNREFSEVVLGTDSKIMLNYIRNESSRFKAFVVNGISAIHSHTKMNQWRYMPSKQNVANYVPRG
;
A
#
# COMPACT_ATOMS: atom_id res chain seq x y z
N GLU A 1 1.60 8.94 5.34
CA GLU A 1 0.76 7.87 4.73
C GLU A 1 1.28 7.37 3.40
N LEU A 2 1.45 8.21 2.35
CA LEU A 2 1.93 7.74 1.04
C LEU A 2 3.27 6.99 1.12
N THR A 3 4.25 7.56 1.83
CA THR A 3 5.56 6.92 2.04
C THR A 3 5.44 5.56 2.74
N ALA A 4 4.52 5.44 3.71
CA ALA A 4 4.28 4.18 4.41
C ALA A 4 3.64 3.14 3.48
N ALA A 5 2.71 3.56 2.61
CA ALA A 5 2.12 2.68 1.60
C ALA A 5 3.15 2.22 0.56
N VAL A 6 4.02 3.10 0.09
CA VAL A 6 5.14 2.73 -0.80
C VAL A 6 6.07 1.72 -0.12
N LEU A 7 6.40 1.94 1.16
CA LEU A 7 7.24 1.02 1.92
C LEU A 7 6.57 -0.36 2.08
N ALA A 8 5.29 -0.39 2.44
CA ALA A 8 4.52 -1.63 2.57
C ALA A 8 4.46 -2.40 1.24
N ALA A 9 4.28 -1.71 0.11
CA ALA A 9 4.29 -2.32 -1.22
C ALA A 9 5.63 -3.01 -1.52
N ARG A 10 6.74 -2.32 -1.24
CA ARG A 10 8.10 -2.84 -1.43
C ARG A 10 8.39 -4.06 -0.56
N ILE A 11 8.13 -3.95 0.74
CA ILE A 11 8.35 -5.05 1.70
C ILE A 11 7.47 -6.25 1.33
N GLY A 12 6.19 -6.03 1.03
CA GLY A 12 5.28 -7.09 0.62
C GLY A 12 5.73 -7.81 -0.65
N SER A 13 6.24 -7.09 -1.64
CA SER A 13 6.81 -7.68 -2.85
C SER A 13 8.10 -8.44 -2.57
N GLN A 14 9.00 -7.91 -1.73
CA GLN A 14 10.26 -8.55 -1.37
C GLN A 14 10.03 -9.85 -0.60
N LEU A 15 9.13 -9.85 0.39
CA LEU A 15 8.79 -11.04 1.16
C LEU A 15 8.22 -12.15 0.28
N GLN A 16 7.42 -11.81 -0.73
CA GLN A 16 6.91 -12.79 -1.69
C GLN A 16 8.05 -13.47 -2.46
N THR A 17 9.04 -12.69 -2.92
CA THR A 17 10.22 -13.20 -3.61
C THR A 17 11.09 -14.07 -2.69
N GLU A 18 11.36 -13.61 -1.47
CA GLU A 18 12.24 -14.30 -0.52
C GLU A 18 11.65 -15.59 0.04
N LEU A 19 10.35 -15.61 0.31
CA LEU A 19 9.68 -16.79 0.88
C LEU A 19 9.51 -17.93 -0.14
N ASN A 20 9.73 -17.65 -1.44
CA ASN A 20 9.70 -18.62 -2.54
C ASN A 20 8.50 -19.59 -2.47
N ARG A 21 7.32 -19.03 -2.14
CA ARG A 21 6.06 -19.76 -1.99
C ARG A 21 4.95 -19.00 -2.71
N GLU A 22 4.00 -19.74 -3.26
CA GLU A 22 2.79 -19.17 -3.80
C GLU A 22 1.83 -18.81 -2.66
N PHE A 23 1.52 -17.53 -2.53
CA PHE A 23 0.47 -17.04 -1.64
C PHE A 23 -0.86 -17.09 -2.37
N SER A 24 -1.87 -17.72 -1.76
CA SER A 24 -3.24 -17.72 -2.29
C SER A 24 -3.83 -16.31 -2.38
N GLU A 25 -3.47 -15.45 -1.41
CA GLU A 25 -3.83 -14.03 -1.39
C GLU A 25 -2.77 -13.23 -0.62
N VAL A 26 -2.53 -11.99 -1.06
CA VAL A 26 -1.73 -11.01 -0.33
C VAL A 26 -2.58 -9.75 -0.16
N VAL A 27 -2.75 -9.32 1.10
CA VAL A 27 -3.58 -8.17 1.46
C VAL A 27 -2.72 -7.09 2.11
N LEU A 28 -2.83 -5.87 1.59
CA LEU A 28 -2.15 -4.66 2.09
C LEU A 28 -3.20 -3.69 2.64
N GLY A 29 -2.91 -3.16 3.83
CA GLY A 29 -3.84 -2.29 4.57
C GLY A 29 -3.46 -0.82 4.51
N THR A 30 -4.48 0.05 4.40
CA THR A 30 -4.36 1.48 4.73
C THR A 30 -5.58 1.92 5.51
N ASP A 31 -5.41 2.78 6.51
CA ASP A 31 -6.50 3.40 7.26
C ASP A 31 -6.95 4.74 6.67
N SER A 32 -6.48 5.04 5.45
CA SER A 32 -6.80 6.25 4.72
C SER A 32 -7.66 5.92 3.50
N LYS A 33 -8.94 6.30 3.55
CA LYS A 33 -9.85 6.16 2.39
C LYS A 33 -9.36 6.99 1.20
N ILE A 34 -8.72 8.13 1.45
CA ILE A 34 -8.11 8.97 0.41
C ILE A 34 -6.98 8.22 -0.27
N MET A 35 -6.08 7.59 0.50
CA MET A 35 -5.00 6.76 -0.06
C MET A 35 -5.55 5.59 -0.88
N LEU A 36 -6.56 4.89 -0.36
CA LEU A 36 -7.19 3.79 -1.08
C LEU A 36 -7.82 4.26 -2.40
N ASN A 37 -8.44 5.44 -2.42
CA ASN A 37 -8.97 6.05 -3.64
C ASN A 37 -7.85 6.43 -4.61
N TYR A 38 -6.73 6.96 -4.14
CA TYR A 38 -5.55 7.25 -4.96
C TYR A 38 -5.00 5.98 -5.63
N ILE A 39 -4.87 4.90 -4.87
CA ILE A 39 -4.37 3.62 -5.40
C ILE A 39 -5.32 3.04 -6.47
N ARG A 40 -6.63 3.28 -6.36
CA ARG A 40 -7.64 2.74 -7.29
C ARG A 40 -7.92 3.63 -8.49
N ASN A 41 -7.45 4.86 -8.49
CA ASN A 41 -7.81 5.86 -9.49
C ASN A 41 -6.59 6.28 -10.31
N GLU A 42 -6.58 5.88 -11.58
CA GLU A 42 -5.50 6.18 -12.52
C GLU A 42 -5.75 7.44 -13.37
N SER A 43 -6.96 8.01 -13.34
CA SER A 43 -7.38 9.06 -14.28
C SER A 43 -7.33 10.48 -13.73
N SER A 44 -7.03 10.64 -12.43
CA SER A 44 -7.06 11.93 -11.75
C SER A 44 -5.73 12.67 -11.82
N ARG A 45 -5.77 14.00 -12.03
CA ARG A 45 -4.57 14.84 -12.00
C ARG A 45 -4.14 15.08 -10.55
N PHE A 46 -3.05 14.44 -10.13
CA PHE A 46 -2.44 14.65 -8.81
C PHE A 46 -1.13 15.44 -8.88
N LYS A 47 -0.65 15.92 -7.73
CA LYS A 47 0.70 16.48 -7.61
C LYS A 47 1.75 15.39 -7.93
N ALA A 48 2.88 15.78 -8.52
CA ALA A 48 3.92 14.84 -8.95
C ALA A 48 4.37 13.86 -7.85
N PHE A 49 4.51 14.33 -6.61
CA PHE A 49 4.84 13.46 -5.46
C PHE A 49 3.83 12.32 -5.24
N VAL A 50 2.54 12.63 -5.42
CA VAL A 50 1.45 11.65 -5.28
C VAL A 50 1.47 10.66 -6.44
N VAL A 51 1.61 11.16 -7.68
CA VAL A 51 1.72 10.31 -8.88
C VAL A 51 2.88 9.33 -8.75
N ASN A 52 4.08 9.82 -8.41
CA ASN A 52 5.27 8.99 -8.26
C ASN A 52 5.09 7.91 -7.18
N GLY A 53 4.44 8.25 -6.07
CA GLY A 53 4.14 7.29 -5.01
C GLY A 53 3.13 6.23 -5.46
N ILE A 54 2.07 6.61 -6.16
CA ILE A 54 1.08 5.66 -6.71
C ILE A 54 1.73 4.74 -7.73
N SER A 55 2.53 5.29 -8.66
CA SER A 55 3.28 4.49 -9.64
C SER A 55 4.21 3.48 -8.97
N ALA A 56 4.89 3.87 -7.89
CA ALA A 56 5.73 2.93 -7.13
C ALA A 56 4.90 1.86 -6.41
N ILE A 57 3.69 2.16 -5.93
CA ILE A 57 2.79 1.15 -5.36
C ILE A 57 2.36 0.15 -6.43
N HIS A 58 1.96 0.65 -7.61
CA HIS A 58 1.52 -0.18 -8.74
C HIS A 58 2.65 -1.03 -9.34
N SER A 59 3.91 -0.59 -9.27
CA SER A 59 5.05 -1.40 -9.73
C SER A 59 5.35 -2.61 -8.86
N HIS A 60 4.85 -2.64 -7.62
CA HIS A 60 5.10 -3.73 -6.67
C HIS A 60 3.84 -4.55 -6.31
N THR A 61 2.64 -4.02 -6.57
CA THR A 61 1.39 -4.58 -6.07
C THR A 61 0.23 -4.33 -7.04
N LYS A 62 -0.80 -5.17 -6.99
CA LYS A 62 -2.06 -5.00 -7.69
C LYS A 62 -3.02 -4.17 -6.85
N MET A 63 -3.85 -3.34 -7.47
CA MET A 63 -4.83 -2.49 -6.77
C MET A 63 -5.81 -3.26 -5.88
N ASN A 64 -6.19 -4.47 -6.29
CA ASN A 64 -7.14 -5.32 -5.54
C ASN A 64 -6.55 -5.93 -4.26
N GLN A 65 -5.22 -5.90 -4.10
CA GLN A 65 -4.55 -6.29 -2.87
C GLN A 65 -4.75 -5.26 -1.75
N TRP A 66 -5.16 -4.03 -2.08
CA TRP A 66 -5.32 -2.95 -1.11
C TRP A 66 -6.72 -2.88 -0.49
N ARG A 67 -6.77 -2.88 0.84
CA ARG A 67 -8.00 -2.82 1.63
C ARG A 67 -7.95 -1.66 2.64
N TYR A 68 -9.12 -1.06 2.87
CA TYR A 68 -9.29 -0.13 3.98
C TYR A 68 -9.29 -0.90 5.30
N MET A 69 -8.45 -0.51 6.24
CA MET A 69 -8.42 -1.07 7.59
C MET A 69 -8.68 0.06 8.59
N PRO A 70 -9.76 0.01 9.40
CA PRO A 70 -10.01 1.05 10.41
C PRO A 70 -8.79 1.27 11.30
N SER A 71 -8.48 2.53 11.67
CA SER A 71 -7.27 2.85 12.44
C SER A 71 -7.13 2.08 13.76
N LYS A 72 -8.25 1.66 14.37
CA LYS A 72 -8.31 0.80 15.57
C LYS A 72 -7.85 -0.65 15.32
N GLN A 73 -7.87 -1.09 14.08
CA GLN A 73 -7.45 -2.43 13.63
C GLN A 73 -6.07 -2.39 12.94
N ASN A 74 -5.56 -1.18 12.67
CA ASN A 74 -4.25 -1.01 12.06
C ASN A 74 -3.15 -1.11 13.14
N VAL A 75 -2.54 -2.30 13.23
CA VAL A 75 -1.45 -2.58 14.18
C VAL A 75 -0.29 -1.58 14.05
N ALA A 76 -0.09 -1.00 12.85
CA ALA A 76 0.94 0.02 12.61
C ALA A 76 0.71 1.33 13.40
N ASN A 77 -0.50 1.60 13.88
CA ASN A 77 -0.79 2.78 14.71
C ASN A 77 -0.38 2.60 16.18
N TYR A 78 -0.12 1.37 16.62
CA TYR A 78 0.38 1.08 17.96
C TYR A 78 1.91 1.06 18.03
N VAL A 79 2.58 1.06 16.88
CA VAL A 79 4.03 1.18 16.78
C VAL A 79 4.39 2.67 16.87
N PRO A 80 5.32 3.08 17.77
CA PRO A 80 5.82 4.44 17.80
C PRO A 80 6.32 4.85 16.42
N ARG A 81 5.93 6.04 15.95
CA ARG A 81 6.27 6.55 14.62
C ARG A 81 7.71 7.11 14.54
N GLY A 82 8.51 6.89 15.59
CA GLY A 82 9.71 7.63 15.95
C GLY A 82 9.49 8.39 17.25
#